data_AF-N4WUP0-F1
#
_entry.id   AF-N4WUP0-F1
#
_cell.length_a   1.000
_cell.length_b   1.000
_cell.length_c   1.000
_cell.angle_alpha   90.00
_cell.angle_beta   90.00
_cell.angle_gamma   90.00
#
_symmetry.space_group_name_H-M   'P 1'
#
loop_
_entity.id
_entity.type
_entity.pdbx_description
1 polymer ?
#
loop_
_entity_poly.entity_id
_entity_poly.type
_entity_poly.pdbx_seq_one_letter_code
_entity_poly.pdbx_strand_id
1 'polypeptide(L)'
;MDPHQRPSLELTYEGLQNAGIRPDRLAGNPNDYSRMLMEDLQAIEAWSGIGTAHHGISNRISYHPDLRGPSRAVDAACASSLVALHLARGAIVSGESTLAICSGVNVICTPEITCMLQKAGALKADSVCRSFNAAASGYARGEEWGIIILKRLSAAQEDNDHILAMLKSSASA
;
A
#
# COMPACT_ATOMS: atom_id res chain seq x y z
N MET A 1 9.59 10.52 11.07
CA MET A 1 8.64 10.24 9.96
C MET A 1 9.11 8.97 9.33
N ASP A 2 8.23 7.98 9.14
CA ASP A 2 8.73 6.69 8.66
C ASP A 2 9.00 6.65 7.15
N PRO A 3 9.87 5.76 6.68
CA PRO A 3 10.20 5.68 5.26
C PRO A 3 9.07 5.09 4.40
N HIS A 4 8.14 4.30 4.94
CA HIS A 4 6.92 3.81 4.28
C HIS A 4 5.93 4.94 3.99
N GLN A 5 6.16 6.15 4.46
CA GLN A 5 5.17 7.23 4.40
C GLN A 5 5.29 8.06 3.14
N ARG A 6 6.53 8.27 2.73
CA ARG A 6 6.88 9.26 1.74
C ARG A 6 6.58 8.77 0.32
N PRO A 7 6.95 7.53 -0.07
CA PRO A 7 6.66 7.07 -1.40
C PRO A 7 5.15 6.77 -1.62
N SER A 8 4.34 6.53 -0.57
CA SER A 8 2.85 6.52 -0.64
C SER A 8 2.31 7.67 -1.42
N LEU A 9 2.76 8.83 -1.01
CA LEU A 9 2.06 10.04 -1.33
C LEU A 9 2.68 10.64 -2.57
N GLU A 10 3.97 10.45 -2.78
CA GLU A 10 4.62 10.67 -4.07
C GLU A 10 3.95 9.82 -5.16
N LEU A 11 3.74 8.51 -4.95
CA LEU A 11 3.09 7.66 -5.95
C LEU A 11 1.58 7.84 -6.02
N THR A 12 0.92 8.29 -4.96
CA THR A 12 -0.52 8.65 -5.01
C THR A 12 -0.67 9.87 -5.88
N TYR A 13 0.20 10.86 -5.66
CA TYR A 13 0.26 12.06 -6.45
C TYR A 13 0.54 11.75 -7.93
N GLU A 14 1.56 10.94 -8.22
CA GLU A 14 1.88 10.52 -9.58
C GLU A 14 0.76 9.70 -10.22
N GLY A 15 0.15 8.76 -9.48
CA GLY A 15 -0.97 7.95 -9.96
C GLY A 15 -2.21 8.77 -10.26
N LEU A 16 -2.53 9.76 -9.40
CA LEU A 16 -3.59 10.72 -9.65
C LEU A 16 -3.29 11.61 -10.86
N GLN A 17 -2.06 12.12 -11.00
CA GLN A 17 -1.65 12.89 -12.17
C GLN A 17 -1.71 12.08 -13.46
N ASN A 18 -1.26 10.83 -13.43
CA ASN A 18 -1.35 9.90 -14.55
C ASN A 18 -2.83 9.67 -14.94
N ALA A 19 -3.73 9.67 -13.96
CA ALA A 19 -5.17 9.62 -14.14
C ALA A 19 -5.82 11.00 -14.45
N GLY A 20 -5.04 12.08 -14.63
CA GLY A 20 -5.57 13.42 -14.94
C GLY A 20 -6.17 14.19 -13.76
N ILE A 21 -6.00 13.71 -12.52
CA ILE A 21 -6.57 14.29 -11.30
C ILE A 21 -5.50 15.15 -10.59
N ARG A 22 -5.81 16.43 -10.32
CA ARG A 22 -4.87 17.35 -9.63
C ARG A 22 -4.80 17.04 -8.13
N PRO A 23 -3.61 16.73 -7.58
CA PRO A 23 -3.45 16.56 -6.14
C PRO A 23 -2.64 17.71 -5.52
N ASP A 24 -2.85 17.94 -4.23
CA ASP A 24 -2.11 18.85 -3.37
C ASP A 24 -1.48 18.12 -2.15
N ARG A 25 -0.39 18.69 -1.64
CA ARG A 25 0.82 18.08 -1.01
C ARG A 25 0.69 17.22 0.29
N LEU A 26 1.71 16.34 0.54
CA LEU A 26 2.26 15.74 1.83
C LEU A 26 1.63 14.42 2.39
N ALA A 27 1.99 13.80 3.57
CA ALA A 27 3.03 12.77 3.97
C ALA A 27 2.43 11.61 4.89
N GLY A 28 2.94 10.32 4.98
CA GLY A 28 2.26 8.94 5.24
C GLY A 28 2.46 8.03 6.55
N ASN A 29 2.49 6.63 6.60
CA ASN A 29 2.57 5.69 7.85
C ASN A 29 3.40 4.30 7.90
N PRO A 30 3.76 3.69 9.10
CA PRO A 30 4.68 2.53 9.40
C PRO A 30 4.09 1.29 10.12
N ASN A 31 4.86 0.19 10.19
CA ASN A 31 4.61 -0.83 11.23
C ASN A 31 5.87 -1.46 11.88
N ASP A 32 7.04 -1.45 11.24
CA ASP A 32 8.32 -1.89 11.85
C ASP A 32 9.09 -0.71 12.47
N TYR A 33 9.04 0.45 11.82
CA TYR A 33 9.54 1.72 12.37
C TYR A 33 8.79 2.17 13.64
N SER A 34 7.52 1.79 13.81
CA SER A 34 6.77 2.08 15.03
C SER A 34 7.41 1.43 16.26
N ARG A 35 7.91 0.20 16.10
CA ARG A 35 8.64 -0.53 17.15
C ARG A 35 10.01 0.08 17.39
N MET A 36 10.74 0.41 16.33
CA MET A 36 12.03 1.11 16.45
C MET A 36 11.90 2.44 17.22
N LEU A 37 10.83 3.21 16.97
CA LEU A 37 10.53 4.44 17.70
C LEU A 37 10.18 4.20 19.18
N MET A 38 9.60 3.05 19.51
CA MET A 38 9.25 2.71 20.89
C MET A 38 10.42 2.15 21.72
N GLU A 39 11.55 1.81 21.08
CA GLU A 39 12.76 1.37 21.77
C GLU A 39 13.49 2.52 22.48
N ASP A 40 13.33 3.76 22.01
CA ASP A 40 13.80 4.97 22.68
C ASP A 40 12.63 5.82 23.16
N LEU A 41 12.24 5.62 24.43
CA LEU A 41 11.14 6.36 25.06
C LEU A 41 11.38 7.88 25.09
N GLN A 42 12.64 8.35 25.04
CA GLN A 42 12.96 9.78 25.03
C GLN A 42 12.77 10.41 23.65
N ALA A 43 12.79 9.61 22.58
CA ALA A 43 12.52 10.04 21.22
C ALA A 43 11.01 10.04 20.86
N ILE A 44 10.14 9.63 21.78
CA ILE A 44 8.69 9.64 21.56
C ILE A 44 8.17 11.09 21.66
N GLU A 45 7.64 11.59 20.55
CA GLU A 45 6.98 12.89 20.48
C GLU A 45 5.45 12.74 20.41
N ALA A 46 4.73 13.85 20.60
CA ALA A 46 3.26 13.90 20.54
C ALA A 46 2.68 13.34 19.23
N TRP A 47 3.43 13.45 18.13
CA TRP A 47 3.00 12.96 16.81
C TRP A 47 3.41 11.52 16.53
N SER A 48 4.23 10.88 17.37
CA SER A 48 4.73 9.52 17.13
C SER A 48 3.60 8.50 17.04
N GLY A 49 2.50 8.67 17.77
CA GLY A 49 1.34 7.77 17.68
C GLY A 49 0.64 7.82 16.31
N ILE A 50 0.23 9.02 15.85
CA ILE A 50 -0.44 9.19 14.55
C ILE A 50 0.54 8.99 13.38
N GLY A 51 1.80 9.38 13.59
CA GLY A 51 2.90 9.14 12.68
C GLY A 51 3.27 7.66 12.60
N THR A 52 2.71 6.78 13.45
CA THR A 52 3.00 5.35 13.41
C THR A 52 1.85 4.36 13.26
N ALA A 53 0.61 4.86 13.19
CA ALA A 53 -0.55 4.00 13.22
C ALA A 53 -0.87 3.41 11.85
N HIS A 54 -1.08 2.08 11.75
CA HIS A 54 -1.36 1.33 10.51
C HIS A 54 -2.44 1.93 9.59
N HIS A 55 -3.46 2.60 10.15
CA HIS A 55 -4.51 3.30 9.40
C HIS A 55 -4.08 4.67 8.85
N GLY A 56 -2.91 5.15 9.23
CA GLY A 56 -2.39 6.48 8.91
C GLY A 56 -2.23 6.68 7.42
N ILE A 57 -1.79 5.67 6.66
CA ILE A 57 -1.59 5.77 5.20
C ILE A 57 -2.94 6.04 4.54
N SER A 58 -3.94 5.17 4.77
CA SER A 58 -5.26 5.32 4.15
C SER A 58 -5.94 6.63 4.55
N ASN A 59 -5.85 7.00 5.83
CA ASN A 59 -6.48 8.23 6.33
C ASN A 59 -5.81 9.48 5.79
N ARG A 60 -4.49 9.48 5.59
CA ARG A 60 -3.75 10.61 5.01
C ARG A 60 -4.01 10.74 3.51
N ILE A 61 -4.02 9.63 2.77
CA ILE A 61 -4.45 9.61 1.37
C ILE A 61 -5.87 10.17 1.22
N SER A 62 -6.75 9.92 2.19
CA SER A 62 -8.11 10.46 2.17
C SER A 62 -8.19 11.93 2.60
N TYR A 63 -7.42 12.31 3.62
CA TYR A 63 -7.46 13.65 4.19
C TYR A 63 -6.99 14.73 3.22
N HIS A 64 -5.89 14.49 2.50
CA HIS A 64 -5.27 15.52 1.66
C HIS A 64 -6.13 15.98 0.48
N PRO A 65 -6.75 15.09 -0.32
CA PRO A 65 -7.64 15.47 -1.41
C PRO A 65 -9.11 15.63 -0.95
N ASP A 66 -9.39 15.64 0.36
CA ASP A 66 -10.75 15.67 0.93
C ASP A 66 -11.66 14.54 0.41
N LEU A 67 -11.10 13.33 0.30
CA LEU A 67 -11.85 12.13 -0.11
C LEU A 67 -12.74 11.66 1.04
N ARG A 68 -14.04 11.56 0.76
CA ARG A 68 -15.06 11.18 1.75
C ARG A 68 -15.59 9.76 1.61
N GLY A 69 -14.96 8.96 0.75
CA GLY A 69 -15.25 7.54 0.63
C GLY A 69 -14.65 6.72 1.78
N PRO A 70 -14.82 5.39 1.77
CA PRO A 70 -14.23 4.50 2.76
C PRO A 70 -12.70 4.57 2.76
N SER A 71 -12.11 4.83 3.93
CA SER A 71 -10.65 4.82 4.15
C SER A 71 -10.28 3.60 4.99
N ARG A 72 -9.60 2.62 4.39
CA ARG A 72 -9.25 1.35 5.05
C ARG A 72 -7.79 0.99 4.81
N ALA A 73 -7.07 0.71 5.90
CA ALA A 73 -5.81 -0.02 5.83
C ALA A 73 -6.09 -1.52 5.87
N VAL A 74 -5.36 -2.29 5.07
CA VAL A 74 -5.57 -3.73 4.87
C VAL A 74 -4.27 -4.44 5.17
N ASP A 75 -4.33 -5.42 6.08
CA ASP A 75 -3.25 -6.35 6.34
C ASP A 75 -3.75 -7.78 6.08
N ALA A 76 -3.32 -8.33 4.96
CA ALA A 76 -3.45 -9.72 4.59
C ALA A 76 -2.07 -10.29 4.23
N ALA A 77 -1.02 -9.84 4.93
CA ALA A 77 0.37 -10.16 4.66
C ALA A 77 0.74 -9.97 3.17
N CYS A 78 1.22 -11.01 2.50
CA CYS A 78 1.67 -10.96 1.10
C CYS A 78 0.55 -10.65 0.10
N ALA A 79 -0.72 -10.81 0.49
CA ALA A 79 -1.88 -10.58 -0.39
C ALA A 79 -2.55 -9.21 -0.17
N SER A 80 -2.01 -8.37 0.72
CA SER A 80 -2.64 -7.11 1.15
C SER A 80 -3.07 -6.20 -0.01
N SER A 81 -2.20 -6.01 -1.01
CA SER A 81 -2.50 -5.15 -2.17
C SER A 81 -3.65 -5.70 -3.04
N LEU A 82 -3.73 -7.02 -3.22
CA LEU A 82 -4.81 -7.67 -3.98
C LEU A 82 -6.13 -7.69 -3.19
N VAL A 83 -6.08 -7.85 -1.87
CA VAL A 83 -7.27 -7.74 -1.01
C VAL A 83 -7.79 -6.31 -1.02
N ALA A 84 -6.92 -5.30 -0.94
CA ALA A 84 -7.30 -3.91 -1.08
C ALA A 84 -8.00 -3.64 -2.42
N LEU A 85 -7.46 -4.18 -3.52
CA LEU A 85 -8.08 -4.08 -4.85
C LEU A 85 -9.46 -4.77 -4.91
N HIS A 86 -9.62 -5.92 -4.25
CA HIS A 86 -10.90 -6.61 -4.16
C HIS A 86 -11.94 -5.77 -3.42
N LEU A 87 -11.58 -5.22 -2.25
CA LEU A 87 -12.47 -4.36 -1.46
C LEU A 87 -12.85 -3.08 -2.21
N ALA A 88 -11.89 -2.45 -2.88
CA ALA A 88 -12.13 -1.25 -3.69
C ALA A 88 -13.10 -1.51 -4.86
N ARG A 89 -12.95 -2.64 -5.56
CA ARG A 89 -13.92 -3.07 -6.56
C ARG A 89 -15.30 -3.25 -5.93
N GLY A 90 -15.37 -3.87 -4.74
CA GLY A 90 -16.62 -4.05 -4.00
C GLY A 90 -17.32 -2.71 -3.70
N ALA A 91 -16.59 -1.73 -3.16
CA ALA A 91 -17.09 -0.39 -2.85
C ALA A 91 -17.58 0.35 -4.11
N ILE A 92 -16.87 0.22 -5.23
CA ILE A 92 -17.32 0.79 -6.51
C ILE A 92 -18.59 0.09 -6.98
N VAL A 93 -18.62 -1.24 -7.00
CA VAL A 93 -19.77 -1.99 -7.52
C VAL A 93 -21.04 -1.72 -6.69
N SER A 94 -20.93 -1.72 -5.36
CA SER A 94 -22.04 -1.46 -4.43
C SER A 94 -22.54 -0.01 -4.44
N GLY A 95 -21.76 0.93 -5.01
CA GLY A 95 -22.08 2.36 -5.01
C GLY A 95 -21.65 3.10 -3.73
N GLU A 96 -20.93 2.44 -2.82
CA GLU A 96 -20.28 3.08 -1.67
C GLU A 96 -19.19 4.06 -2.13
N SER A 97 -18.65 3.89 -3.33
CA SER A 97 -17.70 4.81 -3.96
C SER A 97 -17.90 4.90 -5.47
N THR A 98 -17.56 6.03 -6.07
CA THR A 98 -17.55 6.22 -7.54
C THR A 98 -16.15 6.05 -8.14
N LEU A 99 -15.14 6.30 -7.32
CA LEU A 99 -13.71 6.14 -7.59
C LEU A 99 -13.05 5.55 -6.35
N ALA A 100 -12.03 4.72 -6.53
CA ALA A 100 -11.26 4.16 -5.42
C ALA A 100 -9.75 4.24 -5.71
N ILE A 101 -8.97 4.54 -4.67
CA ILE A 101 -7.51 4.56 -4.71
C ILE A 101 -7.01 3.34 -3.94
N CYS A 102 -6.26 2.48 -4.61
CA CYS A 102 -5.63 1.31 -4.01
C CYS A 102 -4.11 1.54 -3.97
N SER A 103 -3.52 1.44 -2.78
CA SER A 103 -2.07 1.53 -2.60
C SER A 103 -1.53 0.26 -1.94
N GLY A 104 -0.35 -0.17 -2.39
CA GLY A 104 0.46 -1.21 -1.74
C GLY A 104 1.84 -0.65 -1.39
N VAL A 105 2.34 -1.01 -0.21
CA VAL A 105 3.69 -0.65 0.25
C VAL A 105 4.32 -1.77 1.04
N ASN A 106 5.60 -2.00 0.78
CA ASN A 106 6.49 -2.68 1.70
C ASN A 106 7.85 -1.97 1.71
N VAL A 107 8.33 -1.63 2.89
CA VAL A 107 9.68 -1.13 3.15
C VAL A 107 10.25 -1.95 4.31
N ILE A 108 11.57 -2.10 4.35
CA ILE A 108 12.29 -2.94 5.30
C ILE A 108 13.13 -2.02 6.17
N CYS A 109 12.57 -1.55 7.27
CA CYS A 109 13.27 -0.60 8.15
C CYS A 109 14.30 -1.29 9.05
N THR A 110 14.05 -2.54 9.43
CA THR A 110 14.79 -3.21 10.50
C THR A 110 15.04 -4.71 10.20
N PRO A 111 16.07 -5.33 10.81
CA PRO A 111 16.49 -6.69 10.47
C PRO A 111 15.65 -7.81 11.11
N GLU A 112 14.75 -7.54 12.06
CA GLU A 112 14.11 -8.58 12.89
C GLU A 112 13.24 -9.51 12.06
N ILE A 113 12.44 -8.97 11.13
CA ILE A 113 11.61 -9.78 10.22
C ILE A 113 12.51 -10.62 9.30
N THR A 114 13.63 -10.06 8.83
CA THR A 114 14.61 -10.80 8.03
C THR A 114 15.22 -11.95 8.83
N CYS A 115 15.64 -11.70 10.08
CA CYS A 115 16.20 -12.71 10.97
C CYS A 115 15.17 -13.81 11.31
N MET A 116 13.92 -13.43 11.57
CA MET A 116 12.81 -14.35 11.80
C MET A 116 12.61 -15.27 10.58
N LEU A 117 12.53 -14.70 9.38
CA LEU A 117 12.31 -15.46 8.15
C LEU A 117 13.53 -16.33 7.77
N GLN A 118 14.75 -15.89 8.08
CA GLN A 118 15.95 -16.73 7.96
C GLN A 118 15.89 -17.94 8.89
N LYS A 119 15.53 -17.74 10.17
CA LYS A 119 15.36 -18.84 11.14
C LYS A 119 14.23 -19.79 10.75
N ALA A 120 13.18 -19.28 10.11
CA ALA A 120 12.09 -20.09 9.56
C ALA A 120 12.48 -20.84 8.27
N GLY A 121 13.68 -20.63 7.72
CA GLY A 121 14.12 -21.24 6.46
C GLY A 121 13.40 -20.70 5.22
N ALA A 122 12.73 -19.55 5.33
CA ALA A 122 11.94 -18.97 4.25
C ALA A 122 12.80 -18.15 3.26
N LEU A 123 13.95 -17.64 3.71
CA LEU A 123 14.84 -16.80 2.91
C LEU A 123 16.00 -17.58 2.30
N LYS A 124 16.33 -17.20 1.05
CA LYS A 124 17.48 -17.75 0.34
C LYS A 124 18.73 -16.92 0.59
N ALA A 125 19.89 -17.59 0.76
CA ALA A 125 21.16 -16.93 1.08
C ALA A 125 21.68 -15.97 -0.01
N ASP A 126 21.35 -16.20 -1.28
CA ASP A 126 21.76 -15.34 -2.39
C ASP A 126 20.72 -14.28 -2.76
N SER A 127 19.63 -14.17 -1.99
CA SER A 127 18.58 -13.16 -2.20
C SER A 127 17.99 -13.14 -3.61
N VAL A 128 17.90 -14.30 -4.28
CA VAL A 128 17.25 -14.41 -5.60
C VAL A 128 16.02 -15.32 -5.56
N CYS A 129 14.86 -14.75 -5.88
CA CYS A 129 13.63 -15.48 -6.13
C CYS A 129 13.72 -16.28 -7.45
N ARG A 130 13.72 -17.60 -7.36
CA ARG A 130 13.75 -18.49 -8.54
C ARG A 130 12.39 -19.15 -8.78
N SER A 131 11.39 -18.33 -9.09
CA SER A 131 10.02 -18.81 -9.31
C SER A 131 10.00 -19.95 -10.33
N PHE A 132 9.41 -21.09 -9.94
CA PHE A 132 9.25 -22.31 -10.76
C PHE A 132 10.57 -23.01 -11.17
N ASN A 133 11.70 -22.66 -10.58
CA ASN A 133 12.98 -23.33 -10.84
C ASN A 133 13.17 -24.55 -9.91
N ALA A 134 13.76 -25.63 -10.43
CA ALA A 134 14.07 -26.82 -9.65
C ALA A 134 15.03 -26.57 -8.46
N ALA A 135 15.89 -25.54 -8.56
CA ALA A 135 16.80 -25.11 -7.51
C ALA A 135 16.21 -24.00 -6.59
N ALA A 136 14.89 -23.79 -6.60
CA ALA A 136 14.23 -22.87 -5.69
C ALA A 136 14.30 -23.39 -4.24
N SER A 137 14.72 -22.53 -3.31
CA SER A 137 14.95 -22.92 -1.91
C SER A 137 14.53 -21.83 -0.91
N GLY A 138 13.58 -20.97 -1.31
CA GLY A 138 13.15 -19.78 -0.56
C GLY A 138 12.98 -18.57 -1.47
N TYR A 139 12.60 -17.44 -0.86
CA TYR A 139 12.44 -16.16 -1.55
C TYR A 139 13.41 -15.10 -1.01
N ALA A 140 13.41 -13.95 -1.66
CA ALA A 140 14.13 -12.76 -1.24
C ALA A 140 13.11 -11.66 -0.93
N ARG A 141 13.35 -10.91 0.15
CA ARG A 141 12.50 -9.77 0.48
C ARG A 141 12.81 -8.62 -0.49
N GLY A 142 11.76 -7.95 -0.96
CA GLY A 142 11.87 -6.75 -1.77
C GLY A 142 11.09 -5.61 -1.14
N GLU A 143 11.50 -4.39 -1.44
CA GLU A 143 10.74 -3.18 -1.12
C GLU A 143 9.93 -2.78 -2.34
N GLU A 144 8.71 -2.32 -2.14
CA GLU A 144 7.79 -1.98 -3.21
C GLU A 144 6.91 -0.81 -2.80
N TRP A 145 6.56 -0.02 -3.81
CA TRP A 145 5.45 0.89 -3.78
C TRP A 145 4.64 0.81 -5.07
N GLY A 146 3.30 0.73 -4.97
CA GLY A 146 2.43 0.78 -6.14
C GLY A 146 1.04 1.34 -5.84
N ILE A 147 0.48 2.07 -6.81
CA ILE A 147 -0.86 2.67 -6.72
C ILE A 147 -1.68 2.41 -7.98
N ILE A 148 -2.97 2.15 -7.77
CA ILE A 148 -3.96 1.93 -8.82
C ILE A 148 -5.19 2.79 -8.52
N ILE A 149 -5.64 3.54 -9.51
CA ILE A 149 -6.91 4.26 -9.48
C ILE A 149 -7.96 3.39 -10.19
N LEU A 150 -9.08 3.14 -9.51
CA LEU A 150 -10.20 2.37 -10.04
C LEU A 150 -11.43 3.26 -10.21
N LYS A 151 -12.16 3.03 -11.30
CA LYS A 151 -13.43 3.68 -11.63
C LYS A 151 -14.33 2.70 -12.36
N ARG A 152 -15.65 2.97 -12.38
CA ARG A 152 -16.54 2.23 -13.32
C ARG A 152 -16.13 2.53 -14.75
N LEU A 153 -16.13 1.50 -15.60
CA LEU A 153 -15.76 1.64 -17.02
C LEU A 153 -16.60 2.69 -17.74
N SER A 154 -17.92 2.72 -17.51
CA SER A 154 -18.80 3.72 -18.12
C SER A 154 -18.40 5.15 -17.75
N ALA A 155 -18.14 5.40 -16.46
CA ALA A 155 -17.71 6.71 -15.98
C ALA A 155 -16.30 7.08 -16.46
N ALA A 156 -15.42 6.10 -16.67
CA ALA A 156 -14.10 6.34 -17.26
C ALA A 156 -14.21 6.73 -18.74
N GLN A 157 -15.15 6.13 -19.48
CA GLN A 157 -15.43 6.47 -20.87
C GLN A 157 -16.09 7.84 -21.01
N GLU A 158 -17.06 8.16 -20.15
CA GLU A 158 -17.74 9.46 -20.09
C GLU A 158 -16.75 10.60 -19.83
N ASP A 159 -15.82 10.39 -18.90
CA ASP A 159 -14.82 11.41 -18.55
C ASP A 159 -13.59 11.41 -19.48
N ASN A 160 -13.55 10.51 -20.48
CA ASN A 160 -12.44 10.33 -21.42
C ASN A 160 -11.09 10.02 -20.73
N ASP A 161 -11.15 9.21 -19.66
CA ASP A 161 -9.97 8.77 -18.92
C ASP A 161 -9.07 7.85 -19.78
N HIS A 162 -7.75 7.88 -19.53
CA HIS A 162 -6.82 6.94 -20.15
C HIS A 162 -6.89 5.56 -19.45
N ILE A 163 -7.68 4.65 -20.01
CA ILE A 163 -7.92 3.33 -19.42
C ILE A 163 -6.73 2.39 -19.67
N LEU A 164 -5.99 2.04 -18.62
CA LEU A 164 -4.84 1.13 -18.69
C LEU A 164 -5.24 -0.34 -18.82
N ALA A 165 -6.27 -0.77 -18.10
CA ALA A 165 -6.75 -2.15 -18.07
C ALA A 165 -8.19 -2.26 -17.52
N MET A 166 -8.82 -3.42 -17.70
CA MET A 166 -10.14 -3.72 -17.14
C MET A 166 -10.06 -4.86 -16.11
N LEU A 167 -10.48 -4.58 -14.87
CA LEU A 167 -10.61 -5.58 -13.81
C LEU A 167 -11.91 -6.38 -13.97
N LYS A 168 -11.83 -7.51 -14.70
CA LYS A 168 -13.00 -8.37 -14.96
C LYS A 168 -13.63 -8.93 -13.68
N SER A 169 -12.80 -9.47 -12.78
CA SER A 169 -13.23 -10.11 -11.53
C SER A 169 -12.12 -10.06 -10.49
N SER A 170 -12.49 -10.18 -9.22
CA SER A 170 -11.57 -10.40 -8.11
C SER A 170 -12.24 -11.29 -7.06
N ALA A 171 -11.44 -12.00 -6.28
CA ALA A 171 -11.91 -12.82 -5.17
C ALA A 171 -10.86 -12.81 -4.04
N SER A 172 -11.33 -12.79 -2.80
CA SER A 172 -10.55 -13.05 -1.59
C SER A 172 -11.31 -14.03 -0.71
N ALA A 173 -10.57 -14.92 -0.02
CA ALA A 173 -11.14 -15.89 0.91
C ALA A 173 -11.56 -15.24 2.23
#